data_AF-A0A9Q1FSJ0-F1
#
_entry.id   AF-A0A9Q1FSJ0-F1
#
_cell.length_a   1.000
_cell.length_b   1.000
_cell.length_c   1.000
_cell.angle_alpha   90.00
_cell.angle_beta   90.00
_cell.angle_gamma   90.00
#
_symmetry.space_group_name_H-M   'P 1'
#
loop_
_entity.id
_entity.type
_entity.pdbx_description
1 polymer ?
#
loop_
_entity_poly.entity_id
_entity_poly.type
_entity_poly.pdbx_seq_one_letter_code
_entity_poly.pdbx_strand_id
1 'polypeptide(L)'
;MPPSCPSSFSPSPKPGSHRTTRQLPLPSPPPSPSLTPPRPSGRGGGTGLLLSPSWSFSVLPLSDISITSFEYHSVLINHPINLYIIVVYRPPGPLGCFLDELDTLLSSFPEDGTPLILLGDFNIHLDASQSAAFLPLLRSFDLTLQPSPPTHKAGNLLDLVFQRNSPCSDVTYPSPYL
;
A
#
# COMPACT_ATOMS: atom_id res chain seq x y z
N MET A 1 -16.98 -68.57 -46.28
CA MET A 1 -16.95 -69.83 -45.51
C MET A 1 -16.90 -69.49 -44.02
N PRO A 2 -17.56 -70.28 -43.15
CA PRO A 2 -18.06 -69.92 -41.80
C PRO A 2 -16.89 -69.90 -40.76
N PRO A 3 -17.05 -69.62 -39.43
CA PRO A 3 -18.24 -69.93 -38.63
C PRO A 3 -18.59 -69.09 -37.38
N SER A 4 -19.81 -69.36 -36.89
CA SER A 4 -20.25 -69.50 -35.48
C SER A 4 -19.90 -68.42 -34.43
N CYS A 5 -20.95 -67.79 -33.90
CA CYS A 5 -21.01 -67.40 -32.49
C CYS A 5 -20.81 -68.61 -31.57
N PRO A 6 -20.16 -68.40 -30.41
CA PRO A 6 -20.85 -68.70 -29.16
C PRO A 6 -20.77 -67.54 -28.15
N SER A 7 -21.83 -67.48 -27.35
CA SER A 7 -22.04 -66.64 -26.18
C SER A 7 -20.99 -66.88 -25.08
N SER A 8 -20.43 -65.81 -24.53
CA SER A 8 -19.92 -65.79 -23.16
C SER A 8 -20.35 -64.50 -22.46
N PHE A 9 -21.19 -64.67 -21.44
CA PHE A 9 -21.51 -63.63 -20.47
C PHE A 9 -20.23 -63.28 -19.69
N SER A 10 -19.96 -61.99 -19.51
CA SER A 10 -19.03 -61.50 -18.48
C SER A 10 -19.69 -60.32 -17.76
N PRO A 11 -19.63 -60.28 -16.42
CA PRO A 11 -20.41 -59.36 -15.62
C PRO A 11 -19.89 -57.92 -15.68
N SER A 12 -20.82 -56.96 -15.66
CA SER A 12 -20.54 -55.53 -15.58
C SER A 12 -19.67 -55.18 -14.37
N PRO A 13 -18.59 -54.38 -14.52
CA PRO A 13 -17.86 -53.85 -13.39
C PRO A 13 -18.71 -52.81 -12.64
N LYS A 14 -18.79 -52.96 -11.31
CA LYS A 14 -19.44 -52.00 -10.41
C LYS A 14 -18.77 -50.62 -10.52
N PRO A 15 -19.52 -49.51 -10.42
CA PRO A 15 -18.94 -48.17 -10.44
C PRO A 15 -17.97 -47.99 -9.27
N GLY A 16 -16.71 -47.73 -9.63
CA GLY A 16 -15.63 -47.43 -8.71
C GLY A 16 -15.82 -46.07 -8.03
N SER A 17 -15.46 -46.04 -6.76
CA SER A 17 -15.38 -44.87 -5.88
C SER A 17 -14.64 -43.70 -6.56
N HIS A 18 -15.33 -42.57 -6.72
CA HIS A 18 -14.69 -41.32 -7.13
C HIS A 18 -13.75 -40.86 -6.02
N ARG A 19 -12.45 -41.11 -6.24
CA ARG A 19 -11.34 -40.60 -5.45
C ARG A 19 -11.31 -39.08 -5.59
N THR A 20 -11.78 -38.36 -4.56
CA THR A 20 -11.60 -36.92 -4.44
C THR A 20 -10.11 -36.59 -4.42
N THR A 21 -9.58 -36.08 -5.53
CA THR A 21 -8.24 -35.50 -5.58
C THR A 21 -8.26 -34.26 -4.68
N ARG A 22 -7.72 -34.36 -3.46
CA ARG A 22 -7.46 -33.19 -2.61
C ARG A 22 -6.47 -32.30 -3.36
N GLN A 23 -6.93 -31.14 -3.80
CA GLN A 23 -6.08 -30.07 -4.27
C GLN A 23 -5.14 -29.68 -3.12
N LEU A 24 -3.83 -29.86 -3.32
CA LEU A 24 -2.83 -29.41 -2.37
C LEU A 24 -2.97 -27.88 -2.23
N PRO A 25 -3.01 -27.32 -1.02
CA PRO A 25 -3.02 -25.87 -0.83
C PRO A 25 -1.80 -25.25 -1.50
N LEU A 26 -2.01 -24.14 -2.22
CA LEU A 26 -0.91 -23.35 -2.79
C LEU A 26 0.09 -23.02 -1.67
N PRO A 27 1.41 -23.08 -1.91
CA PRO A 27 2.38 -22.60 -0.96
C PRO A 27 2.09 -21.14 -0.63
N SER A 28 2.14 -20.80 0.65
CA SER A 28 2.10 -19.43 1.12
C SER A 28 3.19 -18.62 0.41
N PRO A 29 2.89 -17.39 -0.07
CA PRO A 29 3.90 -16.55 -0.68
C PRO A 29 5.08 -16.34 0.29
N PRO A 30 6.31 -16.19 -0.22
CA PRO A 30 7.47 -15.94 0.62
C PRO A 30 7.24 -14.68 1.47
N PRO A 31 7.76 -14.65 2.71
CA PRO A 31 7.63 -13.49 3.58
C PRO A 31 8.22 -12.28 2.88
N SER A 32 7.40 -11.25 2.70
CA SER A 32 7.87 -9.97 2.17
C SER A 32 8.67 -9.25 3.25
N PRO A 33 9.76 -8.54 2.88
CA PRO A 33 10.54 -7.80 3.85
C PRO A 33 9.70 -6.68 4.46
N SER A 34 9.43 -6.76 5.77
CA SER A 34 8.82 -5.67 6.54
C SER A 34 9.92 -4.75 7.07
N LEU A 35 9.74 -3.44 6.89
CA LEU A 35 10.75 -2.42 7.25
C LEU A 35 10.57 -1.81 8.65
N THR A 36 9.80 -2.45 9.52
CA THR A 36 9.46 -1.90 10.85
C THR A 36 10.13 -2.67 11.98
N PRO A 37 11.02 -2.06 12.78
CA PRO A 37 11.37 -2.62 14.09
C PRO A 37 10.15 -2.61 15.03
N PRO A 38 9.95 -3.63 15.88
CA PRO A 38 8.88 -3.63 16.88
C PRO A 38 9.10 -2.50 17.90
N ARG A 39 8.03 -1.83 18.34
CA ARG A 39 8.13 -0.80 19.37
C ARG A 39 8.47 -1.39 20.74
N PRO A 40 9.19 -0.64 21.61
CA PRO A 40 9.48 -1.05 22.98
C PRO A 40 8.24 -1.23 23.88
N SER A 41 7.12 -0.54 23.63
CA SER A 41 5.86 -0.69 24.39
C SER A 41 4.64 -0.09 23.69
N GLY A 42 3.44 -0.64 23.96
CA GLY A 42 2.12 -0.19 23.45
C GLY A 42 1.23 -1.32 22.89
N ARG A 43 -0.10 -1.18 22.96
CA ARG A 43 -1.08 -2.02 22.22
C ARG A 43 -1.70 -1.19 21.10
N GLY A 44 -1.50 -1.61 19.84
CA GLY A 44 -2.18 -1.10 18.65
C GLY A 44 -1.32 -0.17 17.76
N GLY A 45 -1.40 -0.39 16.44
CA GLY A 45 -0.99 0.55 15.38
C GLY A 45 0.50 0.61 15.02
N GLY A 46 0.78 0.81 13.72
CA GLY A 46 2.10 1.07 13.14
C GLY A 46 2.00 1.21 11.62
N THR A 47 2.73 2.19 11.05
CA THR A 47 2.86 2.34 9.59
C THR A 47 3.80 1.29 9.05
N GLY A 48 3.51 0.74 7.87
CA GLY A 48 4.37 -0.24 7.21
C GLY A 48 4.26 -0.16 5.70
N LEU A 49 5.38 -0.41 5.03
CA LEU A 49 5.45 -0.55 3.58
C LEU A 49 5.66 -2.02 3.24
N LEU A 50 4.77 -2.56 2.41
CA LEU A 50 4.90 -3.90 1.84
C LEU A 50 5.28 -3.76 0.36
N LEU A 51 6.53 -4.10 0.04
CA LEU A 51 7.05 -4.00 -1.32
C LEU A 51 7.18 -5.37 -1.97
N SER A 52 6.94 -5.43 -3.28
CA SER A 52 7.13 -6.66 -4.06
C SER A 52 8.57 -7.15 -3.95
N PRO A 53 8.82 -8.46 -3.78
CA PRO A 53 10.17 -9.02 -3.79
C PRO A 53 10.95 -8.77 -5.10
N SER A 54 10.24 -8.42 -6.18
CA SER A 54 10.84 -8.07 -7.48
C SER A 54 11.30 -6.61 -7.58
N TRP A 55 11.01 -5.79 -6.56
CA TRP A 55 11.39 -4.38 -6.53
C TRP A 55 12.69 -4.21 -5.75
N SER A 56 13.60 -3.41 -6.30
CA SER A 56 14.77 -2.96 -5.56
C SER A 56 14.50 -1.58 -4.97
N PHE A 57 14.83 -1.38 -3.70
CA PHE A 57 14.57 -0.13 -3.01
C PHE A 57 15.68 0.21 -2.02
N SER A 58 15.74 1.49 -1.65
CA SER A 58 16.63 2.02 -0.63
C SER A 58 15.80 2.75 0.42
N VAL A 59 16.02 2.44 1.70
CA VAL A 59 15.39 3.17 2.80
C VAL A 59 16.06 4.52 2.95
N LEU A 60 15.26 5.57 3.13
CA LEU A 60 15.72 6.93 3.36
C LEU A 60 15.37 7.30 4.81
N PRO A 61 16.32 7.16 5.76
CA PRO A 61 16.05 7.37 7.19
C PRO A 61 16.02 8.85 7.60
N LEU A 62 16.53 9.75 6.75
CA LEU A 62 16.59 11.21 6.97
C LEU A 62 17.01 11.59 8.41
N SER A 63 18.14 11.05 8.87
CA SER A 63 18.56 11.15 10.28
C SER A 63 18.79 12.58 10.79
N ASP A 64 18.89 13.56 9.89
CA ASP A 64 19.17 14.96 10.22
C ASP A 64 17.92 15.77 10.60
N ILE A 65 16.71 15.23 10.39
CA ILE A 65 15.44 15.91 10.73
C ILE A 65 14.83 15.34 12.01
N SER A 66 14.23 16.21 12.83
CA SER A 66 13.52 15.82 14.05
C SER A 66 12.02 15.92 13.82
N ILE A 67 11.33 14.78 13.87
CA ILE A 67 9.88 14.68 13.68
C ILE A 67 9.27 14.06 14.94
N THR A 68 8.29 14.74 15.53
CA THR A 68 7.65 14.34 16.77
C THR A 68 6.13 14.26 16.68
N SER A 69 5.53 14.95 15.70
CA SER A 69 4.08 15.07 15.55
C SER A 69 3.45 13.98 14.67
N PHE A 70 4.26 13.21 13.95
CA PHE A 70 3.82 12.09 13.11
C PHE A 70 4.91 11.03 12.99
N GLU A 71 4.52 9.89 12.44
CA GLU A 71 5.42 8.81 12.08
C GLU A 71 5.52 8.74 10.56
N TYR A 72 6.71 8.47 10.02
CA TYR A 72 6.88 8.35 8.58
C TYR A 72 7.85 7.25 8.20
N HIS A 73 7.68 6.73 6.99
CA HIS A 73 8.62 5.86 6.32
C HIS A 73 8.88 6.43 4.94
N SER A 74 10.15 6.48 4.52
CA SER A 74 10.46 6.90 3.16
C SER A 74 11.45 5.96 2.48
N VAL A 75 11.17 5.69 1.21
CA VAL A 75 11.96 4.80 0.36
C VAL A 75 12.13 5.41 -1.02
N LEU A 76 13.28 5.14 -1.64
CA LEU A 76 13.47 5.27 -3.07
C LEU A 76 13.31 3.88 -3.69
N ILE A 77 12.31 3.71 -4.56
CA ILE A 77 12.26 2.57 -5.47
C ILE A 77 13.28 2.83 -6.57
N ASN A 78 14.20 1.90 -6.79
CA ASN A 78 15.22 1.96 -7.85
C ASN A 78 14.82 1.10 -9.07
N HIS A 79 13.88 0.17 -8.90
CA HIS A 79 13.34 -0.70 -9.95
C HIS A 79 11.93 -1.16 -9.59
N PRO A 80 10.95 -1.17 -10.51
CA PRO A 80 11.09 -0.97 -11.97
C PRO A 80 11.18 0.49 -12.42
N ILE A 81 10.86 1.44 -11.52
CA ILE A 81 10.90 2.88 -11.79
C ILE A 81 11.63 3.58 -10.65
N ASN A 82 12.31 4.68 -10.97
CA ASN A 82 12.83 5.60 -9.96
C ASN A 82 11.66 6.39 -9.38
N LEU A 83 11.36 6.19 -8.11
CA LEU A 83 10.18 6.76 -7.44
C LEU A 83 10.42 6.91 -5.94
N TYR A 84 10.19 8.10 -5.41
CA TYR A 84 10.11 8.33 -3.97
C TYR A 84 8.72 7.96 -3.44
N ILE A 85 8.67 7.17 -2.37
CA ILE A 85 7.44 6.87 -1.64
C ILE A 85 7.64 7.31 -0.19
N ILE A 86 6.75 8.16 0.29
CA ILE A 86 6.68 8.62 1.68
C ILE A 86 5.33 8.20 2.25
N VAL A 87 5.34 7.41 3.31
CA VAL A 87 4.13 7.07 4.06
C VAL A 87 4.13 7.84 5.37
N VAL A 88 3.04 8.55 5.65
CA VAL A 88 2.86 9.34 6.88
C VAL A 88 1.67 8.79 7.67
N TYR A 89 1.85 8.64 8.98
CA TYR A 89 0.75 8.47 9.93
C TYR A 89 0.83 9.57 10.97
N ARG A 90 -0.16 10.45 10.97
CA ARG A 90 -0.28 11.52 11.96
C ARG A 90 -1.43 11.18 12.92
N PRO A 91 -1.18 11.07 14.23
CA PRO A 91 -2.24 10.82 15.22
C PRO A 91 -3.32 11.91 15.21
N PRO A 92 -4.58 11.60 15.55
CA PRO A 92 -5.64 12.58 15.66
C PRO A 92 -5.36 13.59 16.79
N GLY A 93 -5.82 14.83 16.61
CA GLY A 93 -5.66 15.89 17.62
C GLY A 93 -5.37 17.26 17.00
N PRO A 94 -4.82 18.22 17.79
CA PRO A 94 -4.36 19.52 17.30
C PRO A 94 -3.18 19.38 16.32
N LEU A 95 -3.11 20.25 15.31
CA LEU A 95 -2.00 20.23 14.33
C LEU A 95 -0.62 20.35 14.99
N GLY A 96 -0.47 21.17 16.04
CA GLY A 96 0.82 21.33 16.73
C GLY A 96 1.92 21.73 15.74
N CYS A 97 3.07 21.05 15.79
CA CYS A 97 4.21 21.27 14.89
C CYS A 97 4.09 20.53 13.55
N PHE A 98 2.94 19.92 13.24
CA PHE A 98 2.80 19.02 12.08
C PHE A 98 3.18 19.66 10.75
N LEU A 99 2.72 20.89 10.50
CA LEU A 99 2.97 21.54 9.21
C LEU A 99 4.45 21.89 9.03
N ASP A 100 5.12 22.37 10.09
CA ASP A 100 6.54 22.73 10.05
C ASP A 100 7.43 21.49 9.90
N GLU A 101 7.08 20.40 10.60
CA GLU A 101 7.78 19.12 10.47
C GLU A 101 7.55 18.47 9.10
N LEU A 102 6.34 18.62 8.52
CA LEU A 102 6.03 18.14 7.17
C LEU A 102 6.77 18.94 6.11
N ASP A 103 6.87 20.26 6.26
CA ASP A 103 7.67 21.14 5.40
C ASP A 103 9.15 20.73 5.41
N THR A 104 9.68 20.49 6.61
CA THR A 104 11.06 20.00 6.81
C THR A 104 11.28 18.63 6.15
N LEU A 105 10.32 17.71 6.30
CA LEU A 105 10.37 16.40 5.65
C LEU A 105 10.41 16.54 4.12
N LEU A 106 9.49 17.31 3.54
CA LEU A 106 9.37 17.43 2.08
C LEU A 106 10.57 18.15 1.47
N SER A 107 11.15 19.12 2.18
CA SER A 107 12.37 19.82 1.78
C SER A 107 13.60 18.92 1.70
N SER A 108 13.58 17.73 2.32
CA SER A 108 14.69 16.77 2.24
C SER A 108 14.72 15.97 0.92
N PHE A 109 13.67 16.06 0.10
CA PHE A 109 13.58 15.35 -1.18
C PHE A 109 13.95 16.25 -2.35
N PRO A 110 14.82 15.79 -3.27
CA PRO A 110 15.26 16.61 -4.38
C PRO A 110 14.14 16.91 -5.37
N GLU A 111 14.23 18.06 -6.05
CA GLU A 111 13.39 18.44 -7.18
C GLU A 111 14.10 18.10 -8.52
N ASP A 112 14.59 16.87 -8.62
CA ASP A 112 15.37 16.38 -9.77
C ASP A 112 14.51 15.81 -10.91
N GLY A 113 13.18 15.98 -10.83
CA GLY A 113 12.21 15.41 -11.75
C GLY A 113 11.81 13.97 -11.42
N THR A 114 12.41 13.32 -10.42
CA THR A 114 11.98 12.00 -9.96
C THR A 114 10.56 12.09 -9.38
N PRO A 115 9.63 11.20 -9.77
CA PRO A 115 8.30 11.14 -9.18
C PRO A 115 8.33 10.96 -7.66
N LEU A 116 7.38 11.58 -6.97
CA LEU A 116 7.19 11.42 -5.52
C LEU A 116 5.72 11.15 -5.22
N ILE A 117 5.47 10.11 -4.43
CA ILE A 117 4.16 9.80 -3.86
C ILE A 117 4.23 9.99 -2.35
N LEU A 118 3.40 10.87 -1.83
CA LEU A 118 3.14 11.03 -0.40
C LEU A 118 1.77 10.44 -0.10
N LEU A 119 1.67 9.51 0.85
CA LEU A 119 0.41 8.88 1.20
C LEU A 119 0.30 8.56 2.69
N GLY A 120 -0.93 8.34 3.15
CA GLY A 120 -1.19 7.76 4.46
C GLY A 120 -2.34 8.45 5.18
N ASP A 121 -2.47 8.16 6.47
CA ASP A 121 -3.52 8.70 7.32
C ASP A 121 -3.04 9.96 8.03
N PHE A 122 -3.56 11.09 7.56
CA PHE A 122 -3.22 12.41 8.10
C PHE A 122 -4.08 12.78 9.31
N ASN A 123 -5.19 12.08 9.56
CA ASN A 123 -6.21 12.49 10.54
C ASN A 123 -6.57 14.00 10.43
N ILE A 124 -6.68 14.51 9.19
CA ILE A 124 -7.07 15.90 8.87
C ILE A 124 -8.37 15.88 8.07
N HIS A 125 -9.35 16.63 8.54
CA HIS A 125 -10.60 16.87 7.84
C HIS A 125 -10.39 17.96 6.77
N LEU A 126 -10.51 17.59 5.49
CA LEU A 126 -10.29 18.50 4.36
C LEU A 126 -11.32 19.64 4.29
N ASP A 127 -12.48 19.46 4.89
CA ASP A 127 -13.58 20.43 5.01
C ASP A 127 -13.48 21.33 6.26
N ALA A 128 -12.49 21.10 7.13
CA ALA A 128 -12.26 21.89 8.33
C ALA A 128 -11.21 22.99 8.12
N SER A 129 -11.15 23.96 9.04
CA SER A 129 -10.14 25.04 9.04
C SER A 129 -8.69 24.55 8.97
N GLN A 130 -8.42 23.32 9.41
CA GLN A 130 -7.10 22.69 9.37
C GLN A 130 -6.57 22.49 7.94
N SER A 131 -7.45 22.32 6.96
CA SER A 131 -7.06 22.14 5.55
C SER A 131 -6.53 23.42 4.90
N ALA A 132 -6.85 24.59 5.47
CA ALA A 132 -6.52 25.90 4.92
C ALA A 132 -5.01 26.16 4.82
N ALA A 133 -4.20 25.53 5.66
CA ALA A 133 -2.74 25.62 5.62
C ALA A 133 -2.09 24.34 5.07
N PHE A 134 -2.70 23.18 5.32
CA PHE A 134 -2.18 21.88 4.88
C PHE A 134 -2.13 21.73 3.35
N LEU A 135 -3.22 22.05 2.64
CA LEU A 135 -3.25 21.90 1.18
C LEU A 135 -2.32 22.91 0.46
N PRO A 136 -2.25 24.20 0.85
CA PRO A 136 -1.28 25.11 0.28
C PRO A 136 0.18 24.68 0.49
N LEU A 137 0.51 24.12 1.67
CA LEU A 137 1.86 23.58 1.92
C LEU A 137 2.20 22.45 0.94
N LEU A 138 1.30 21.49 0.73
CA LEU A 138 1.58 20.42 -0.23
C LEU A 138 1.73 20.96 -1.66
N ARG A 139 0.90 21.93 -2.04
CA ARG A 139 1.00 22.57 -3.37
C ARG A 139 2.30 23.33 -3.57
N SER A 140 2.94 23.87 -2.52
CA SER A 140 4.24 24.53 -2.69
C SER A 140 5.38 23.57 -3.04
N PHE A 141 5.17 22.26 -2.82
CA PHE A 141 6.06 21.18 -3.26
C PHE A 141 5.54 20.48 -4.53
N ASP A 142 4.67 21.12 -5.32
CA ASP A 142 4.04 20.55 -6.52
C ASP A 142 3.29 19.23 -6.27
N LEU A 143 2.84 18.99 -5.04
CA LEU A 143 2.06 17.82 -4.67
C LEU A 143 0.58 18.06 -4.92
N THR A 144 0.00 17.22 -5.77
CA THR A 144 -1.42 17.26 -6.14
C THR A 144 -2.19 16.13 -5.48
N LEU A 145 -3.30 16.46 -4.83
CA LEU A 145 -4.20 15.48 -4.22
C LEU A 145 -4.83 14.62 -5.31
N GLN A 146 -4.65 13.31 -5.19
CA GLN A 146 -5.31 12.34 -6.07
C GLN A 146 -6.73 12.06 -5.59
N PRO A 147 -7.72 11.99 -6.49
CA PRO A 147 -9.07 11.56 -6.12
C PRO A 147 -9.04 10.12 -5.60
N SER A 148 -9.58 9.89 -4.41
CA SER A 148 -9.79 8.54 -3.87
C SER A 148 -11.26 8.38 -3.43
N PRO A 149 -11.83 7.16 -3.50
CA PRO A 149 -13.11 6.86 -2.88
C PRO A 149 -13.05 7.08 -1.37
N PRO A 150 -14.18 7.38 -0.69
CA PRO A 150 -14.21 7.50 0.77
C PRO A 150 -13.61 6.27 1.45
N THR A 151 -12.60 6.48 2.30
CA THR A 151 -11.88 5.37 2.94
C THR A 151 -12.46 4.95 4.28
N HIS A 152 -13.42 5.72 4.80
CA HIS A 152 -14.15 5.41 6.03
C HIS A 152 -15.67 5.27 5.80
N LYS A 153 -16.33 4.40 6.57
CA LYS A 153 -17.79 4.15 6.52
C LYS A 153 -18.65 5.41 6.71
N ALA A 154 -18.10 6.47 7.31
CA ALA A 154 -18.80 7.75 7.52
C ALA A 154 -18.62 8.76 6.36
N GLY A 155 -17.92 8.40 5.27
CA GLY A 155 -17.72 9.26 4.11
C GLY A 155 -16.49 10.19 4.16
N ASN A 156 -15.65 10.07 5.19
CA ASN A 156 -14.46 10.91 5.35
C ASN A 156 -13.25 10.33 4.60
N LEU A 157 -12.47 11.21 3.97
CA LEU A 157 -11.17 10.92 3.34
C LEU A 157 -10.06 11.23 4.36
N LEU A 158 -9.64 10.22 5.12
CA LEU A 158 -8.51 10.36 6.05
C LEU A 158 -7.21 9.85 5.43
N ASP A 159 -7.33 8.84 4.57
CA ASP A 159 -6.24 8.36 3.74
C ASP A 159 -6.13 9.23 2.50
N LEU A 160 -5.09 10.05 2.46
CA LEU A 160 -4.83 10.96 1.35
C LEU A 160 -3.64 10.46 0.56
N VAL A 161 -3.67 10.70 -0.75
CA VAL A 161 -2.55 10.42 -1.64
C VAL A 161 -2.25 11.64 -2.47
N PHE A 162 -0.99 12.04 -2.45
CA PHE A 162 -0.48 13.17 -3.20
C PHE A 162 0.64 12.74 -4.13
N GLN A 163 0.70 13.37 -5.29
CA GLN A 163 1.71 13.05 -6.31
C GLN A 163 2.37 14.29 -6.87
N ARG A 164 3.68 14.17 -7.11
CA ARG A 164 4.53 15.13 -7.80
C ARG A 164 5.21 14.42 -8.97
N ASN A 165 5.32 15.10 -10.11
CA ASN A 165 5.95 14.58 -11.34
C ASN A 165 5.40 13.22 -11.82
N SER A 166 4.09 12.98 -11.68
CA SER A 166 3.49 11.71 -12.11
C SER A 166 3.31 11.65 -13.63
N PRO A 167 3.83 10.61 -14.33
CA PRO A 167 3.43 10.30 -15.70
C PRO A 167 2.09 9.55 -15.77
N CYS A 168 1.54 9.11 -14.63
CA CYS A 168 0.39 8.22 -14.55
C CYS A 168 -0.81 8.93 -13.93
N SER A 169 -1.87 9.08 -14.71
CA SER A 169 -3.14 9.67 -14.29
C SER A 169 -4.12 8.66 -13.67
N ASP A 170 -3.73 7.39 -13.53
CA ASP A 170 -4.64 6.32 -13.14
C ASP A 170 -4.01 5.42 -12.07
N VAL A 171 -3.96 5.92 -10.83
CA VAL A 171 -3.71 5.08 -9.66
C VAL A 171 -5.05 4.49 -9.22
N THR A 172 -5.26 3.20 -9.50
CA THR A 172 -6.46 2.51 -9.06
C THR A 172 -6.34 2.13 -7.59
N TYR A 173 -7.16 2.74 -6.73
CA TYR A 173 -7.33 2.33 -5.33
C TYR A 173 -8.47 1.31 -5.25
N PRO A 174 -8.21 0.02 -5.02
CA PRO A 174 -9.29 -0.93 -4.78
C PRO A 174 -10.00 -0.54 -3.48
N SER A 175 -11.30 -0.23 -3.57
CA SER A 175 -12.12 -0.06 -2.36
C SER A 175 -12.11 -1.37 -1.56
N PRO A 176 -11.80 -1.34 -0.26
CA PRO A 176 -11.87 -2.54 0.58
C PRO A 176 -13.31 -2.96 0.91
N TYR A 177 -14.32 -2.26 0.37
CA TYR A 177 -15.75 -2.46 0.63
C TYR A 177 -16.54 -3.00 -0.56
N LEU A 178 -15.91 -3.73 -1.49
CA LEU A 178 -16.62 -4.54 -2.48
C LEU A 178 -16.67 -6.01 -2.06
#